data_AF-A0A1G3B896-F1
#
_entry.id   AF-A0A1G3B896-F1
#
_cell.length_a   1.000
_cell.length_b   1.000
_cell.length_c   1.000
_cell.angle_alpha   90.00
_cell.angle_beta   90.00
_cell.angle_gamma   90.00
#
_symmetry.space_group_name_H-M   'P 1'
#
loop_
_entity.id
_entity.type
_entity.pdbx_description
1 polymer ?
#
loop_
_entity_poly.entity_id
_entity_poly.type
_entity_poly.pdbx_seq_one_letter_code
_entity_poly.pdbx_strand_id
1 'polypeptide(L)'
;MVVNSTVKGTLVSFLVGITELSPDTSEIVDIKKIKSSPSYPDVIPKQMVVKVEKRKIDGQMVDFLVKFCPPGVVIVEASIDLENILGDHVFDIKRSLIIECRAILWEYHCNPYFDEEYSVYCVSDYKGDPENVISERKDSIAGLLKTERMPLDEEEINTTLKFNIKYLKDDITIVDWDGAFVFDPRGDFASNIELFEIANLQLLKLRVLEHEVEERLEKAARLLQRTTRRKIPWLKSREIRHSLREITQIRTESILESEATERNIKLIGDWYSARLFDLITKKLHLETWKANINKTLDALEDIYSMISENFSMSFSTTLEFIITFGWFILLVGYFSLFFLEVFYKR
;
A
#
# COMPACT_ATOMS: atom_id res chain seq x y z
N MET A 1 36.81 -17.63 22.48
CA MET A 1 37.60 -16.87 21.49
C MET A 1 36.61 -16.03 20.72
N VAL A 2 36.52 -14.74 21.02
CA VAL A 2 35.64 -13.81 20.28
C VAL A 2 36.38 -13.48 18.99
N VAL A 3 36.04 -14.19 17.91
CA VAL A 3 36.44 -13.72 16.59
C VAL A 3 35.59 -12.48 16.34
N ASN A 4 36.22 -11.30 16.37
CA ASN A 4 35.66 -10.09 15.78
C ASN A 4 35.56 -10.34 14.27
N SER A 5 34.56 -11.12 13.84
CA SER A 5 34.24 -11.30 12.43
C SER A 5 33.46 -10.05 12.02
N THR A 6 34.17 -9.06 11.50
CA THR A 6 33.56 -7.96 10.77
C THR A 6 32.77 -8.56 9.60
N VAL A 7 31.45 -8.40 9.61
CA VAL A 7 30.59 -8.89 8.53
C VAL A 7 30.41 -7.75 7.55
N LYS A 8 31.08 -7.83 6.41
CA LYS A 8 30.91 -6.84 5.34
C LYS A 8 29.54 -7.00 4.70
N GLY A 9 28.96 -5.89 4.26
CA GLY A 9 27.70 -5.91 3.55
C GLY A 9 27.29 -4.52 3.10
N THR A 10 26.21 -4.47 2.33
CA THR A 10 25.61 -3.24 1.84
C THR A 10 24.32 -3.01 2.61
N LEU A 11 24.17 -1.84 3.23
CA LEU A 11 22.89 -1.39 3.77
C LEU A 11 22.14 -0.67 2.64
N VAL A 12 20.93 -1.13 2.35
CA VAL A 12 20.01 -0.47 1.44
C VAL A 12 18.80 0.00 2.23
N SER A 13 18.49 1.29 2.22
CA SER A 13 17.27 1.84 2.81
C SER A 13 16.47 2.52 1.73
N PHE A 14 15.19 2.19 1.60
CA PHE A 14 14.32 2.84 0.63
C PHE A 14 13.05 3.37 1.28
N LEU A 15 12.54 4.46 0.73
CA LEU A 15 11.21 4.98 1.04
C LEU A 15 10.34 4.97 -0.21
N VAL A 16 9.07 4.60 -0.03
CA VAL A 16 8.03 4.68 -1.05
C VAL A 16 7.07 5.81 -0.67
N GLY A 17 6.75 6.71 -1.60
CA GLY A 17 5.83 7.82 -1.36
C GLY A 17 4.90 8.08 -2.54
N ILE A 18 3.70 8.60 -2.27
CA ILE A 18 2.71 8.95 -3.31
C ILE A 18 2.82 10.42 -3.68
N THR A 19 2.79 10.71 -4.98
CA THR A 19 2.82 12.05 -5.57
C THR A 19 1.73 12.21 -6.62
N GLU A 20 1.23 13.42 -6.80
CA GLU A 20 0.35 13.78 -7.91
C GLU A 20 1.13 14.06 -9.21
N LEU A 21 2.47 14.14 -9.13
CA LEU A 21 3.31 14.39 -10.29
C LEU A 21 3.33 13.16 -11.21
N SER A 22 3.23 13.43 -12.51
CA SER A 22 3.58 12.49 -13.55
C SER A 22 4.89 12.99 -14.19
N PRO A 23 6.05 12.46 -13.79
CA PRO A 23 7.32 12.88 -14.36
C PRO A 23 7.34 12.54 -15.86
N ASP A 24 7.95 13.43 -16.63
CA ASP A 24 8.07 13.27 -18.07
C ASP A 24 8.86 12.00 -18.37
N THR A 25 8.27 11.08 -19.13
CA THR A 25 8.86 9.76 -19.45
C THR A 25 10.10 9.84 -20.33
N SER A 26 10.57 11.05 -20.65
CA SER A 26 11.80 11.31 -21.40
C SER A 26 13.07 11.27 -20.54
N GLU A 27 12.96 11.28 -19.20
CA GLU A 27 14.09 11.23 -18.26
C GLU A 27 14.48 9.81 -17.80
N ILE A 28 13.93 8.76 -18.42
CA ILE A 28 14.23 7.38 -18.02
C ILE A 28 15.72 7.07 -18.23
N VAL A 29 16.42 6.78 -17.14
CA VAL A 29 17.81 6.32 -17.19
C VAL A 29 17.81 4.80 -17.37
N ASP A 30 18.32 4.34 -18.50
CA ASP A 30 18.41 2.92 -18.80
C ASP A 30 19.59 2.30 -18.01
N ILE A 31 19.30 1.75 -16.82
CA ILE A 31 20.32 1.05 -16.04
C ILE A 31 20.50 -0.36 -16.61
N LYS A 32 21.71 -0.64 -17.10
CA LYS A 32 22.11 -1.97 -17.55
C LYS A 32 22.26 -2.91 -16.33
N LYS A 33 21.16 -3.58 -15.94
CA LYS A 33 21.15 -4.60 -14.87
C LYS A 33 22.16 -5.72 -15.19
N ILE A 34 22.86 -6.20 -14.15
CA ILE A 34 23.84 -7.28 -14.27
C ILE A 34 23.10 -8.60 -14.58
N LYS A 35 23.69 -9.40 -15.48
CA LYS A 35 23.07 -10.47 -16.29
C LYS A 35 22.45 -11.68 -15.55
N SER A 36 22.48 -11.78 -14.23
CA SER A 36 22.15 -13.00 -13.49
C SER A 36 20.78 -13.00 -12.80
N SER A 37 20.15 -11.84 -12.63
CA SER A 37 18.91 -11.69 -11.86
C SER A 37 17.67 -11.63 -12.76
N PRO A 38 16.58 -12.36 -12.44
CA PRO A 38 15.28 -12.14 -13.07
C PRO A 38 14.87 -10.69 -12.83
N SER A 39 14.82 -9.90 -13.90
CA SER A 39 14.24 -8.56 -13.82
C SER A 39 12.71 -8.72 -13.78
N TYR A 40 12.03 -7.87 -13.02
CA TYR A 40 10.56 -7.83 -12.94
C TYR A 40 9.94 -6.67 -13.74
N PRO A 41 10.39 -6.35 -14.99
CA PRO A 41 9.93 -5.15 -15.70
C PRO A 41 8.46 -5.23 -16.13
N ASP A 42 7.87 -6.44 -16.07
CA ASP A 42 6.48 -6.73 -16.45
C ASP A 42 5.55 -6.89 -15.24
N VAL A 43 6.05 -6.68 -14.00
CA VAL A 43 5.19 -6.58 -12.83
C VAL A 43 4.52 -5.20 -12.83
N ILE A 44 3.21 -5.19 -12.57
CA ILE A 44 2.46 -3.94 -12.44
C ILE A 44 2.58 -3.53 -10.96
N PRO A 45 3.01 -2.30 -10.65
CA PRO A 45 3.44 -1.25 -11.59
C PRO A 45 4.94 -1.33 -11.95
N LYS A 46 5.25 -0.94 -13.19
CA LYS A 46 6.62 -0.93 -13.73
C LYS A 46 7.45 0.16 -13.06
N GLN A 47 8.62 -0.21 -12.53
CA GLN A 47 9.57 0.74 -11.95
C GLN A 47 10.46 1.35 -13.04
N MET A 48 10.60 2.67 -13.02
CA MET A 48 11.35 3.44 -14.02
C MET A 48 12.36 4.30 -13.29
N VAL A 49 13.65 4.09 -13.52
CA VAL A 49 14.68 4.93 -12.91
C VAL A 49 14.65 6.30 -13.56
N VAL A 50 14.49 7.33 -12.74
CA VAL A 50 14.43 8.74 -13.18
C VAL A 50 15.70 9.49 -12.80
N LYS A 51 16.34 9.13 -11.68
CA LYS A 51 17.54 9.82 -11.21
C LYS A 51 18.50 8.88 -10.50
N VAL A 52 19.80 9.05 -10.75
CA VAL A 52 20.90 8.42 -10.02
C VAL A 52 21.82 9.52 -9.52
N GLU A 53 22.10 9.53 -8.22
CA GLU A 53 22.92 10.56 -7.58
C GLU A 53 23.86 9.92 -6.55
N LYS A 54 25.03 10.51 -6.31
CA LYS A 54 25.89 10.14 -5.17
C LYS A 54 26.00 11.33 -4.23
N ARG A 55 25.69 11.14 -2.96
CA ARG A 55 25.80 12.19 -1.92
C ARG A 55 26.74 11.73 -0.81
N LYS A 56 27.38 12.69 -0.14
CA LYS A 56 28.22 12.40 1.02
C LYS A 56 27.40 12.65 2.29
N ILE A 57 27.16 11.60 3.07
CA ILE A 57 26.40 11.63 4.33
C ILE A 57 27.32 11.19 5.45
N ASP A 58 27.46 12.01 6.49
CA ASP A 58 28.30 11.72 7.66
C ASP A 58 29.73 11.23 7.34
N GLY A 59 30.31 11.77 6.26
CA GLY A 59 31.66 11.41 5.81
C GLY A 59 31.73 10.26 4.80
N GLN A 60 30.63 9.52 4.59
CA GLN A 60 30.57 8.34 3.73
C GLN A 60 29.85 8.65 2.42
N MET A 61 30.25 8.00 1.33
CA MET A 61 29.59 8.16 0.03
C MET A 61 28.40 7.20 -0.05
N VAL A 62 27.23 7.75 -0.37
CA VAL A 62 25.96 7.02 -0.48
C VAL A 62 25.43 7.16 -1.89
N ASP A 63 25.01 6.04 -2.46
CA ASP A 63 24.41 5.98 -3.78
C ASP A 63 22.89 6.08 -3.64
N PHE A 64 22.29 7.05 -4.34
CA PHE A 64 20.86 7.30 -4.37
C PHE A 64 20.29 6.95 -5.74
N LEU A 65 19.17 6.24 -5.73
CA LEU A 65 18.42 5.82 -6.90
C LEU A 65 16.96 6.23 -6.71
N VAL A 66 16.45 7.09 -7.58
CA VAL A 66 15.05 7.51 -7.59
C VAL A 66 14.32 6.81 -8.73
N LYS A 67 13.26 6.09 -8.38
CA LYS A 67 12.40 5.33 -9.31
C LYS A 67 11.00 5.92 -9.28
N PHE A 68 10.37 6.01 -10.44
CA PHE A 68 8.95 6.32 -10.57
C PHE A 68 8.17 5.06 -10.92
N CYS A 69 7.06 4.85 -10.23
CA CYS A 69 6.14 3.73 -10.40
C CYS A 69 4.73 4.30 -10.68
N PRO A 70 4.23 4.23 -11.93
CA PRO A 70 2.91 4.73 -12.24
C PRO A 70 1.78 3.93 -11.56
N PRO A 71 0.64 4.55 -11.22
CA PRO A 71 0.41 6.00 -11.21
C PRO A 71 0.93 6.65 -9.92
N GLY A 72 1.71 7.73 -10.06
CA GLY A 72 1.95 8.68 -8.96
C GLY A 72 2.71 8.12 -7.76
N VAL A 73 3.67 7.21 -7.93
CA VAL A 73 4.50 6.73 -6.83
C VAL A 73 5.98 6.94 -7.13
N VAL A 74 6.72 7.40 -6.12
CA VAL A 74 8.17 7.56 -6.15
C VAL A 74 8.79 6.64 -5.11
N ILE A 75 9.87 5.96 -5.50
CA ILE A 75 10.71 5.17 -4.61
C ILE A 75 12.09 5.81 -4.58
N VAL A 76 12.59 6.12 -3.40
CA VAL A 76 13.96 6.62 -3.21
C VAL A 76 14.73 5.55 -2.46
N GLU A 77 15.71 4.95 -3.14
CA GLU A 77 16.62 3.95 -2.60
C GLU A 77 17.97 4.61 -2.30
N ALA A 78 18.51 4.39 -1.10
CA ALA A 78 19.85 4.76 -0.71
C ALA A 78 20.65 3.50 -0.37
N SER A 79 21.86 3.37 -0.91
CA SER A 79 22.74 2.23 -0.66
C SER A 79 24.14 2.68 -0.23
N ILE A 80 24.70 1.93 0.72
CA ILE A 80 26.03 2.17 1.29
C ILE A 80 26.72 0.87 1.66
N ASP A 81 27.99 0.72 1.25
CA ASP A 81 28.82 -0.42 1.63
C ASP A 81 29.48 -0.19 3.00
N LEU A 82 29.38 -1.19 3.87
CA LEU A 82 29.85 -1.16 5.24
C LEU A 82 30.83 -2.30 5.53
N GLU A 83 31.90 -2.00 6.26
CA GLU A 83 32.85 -3.02 6.70
C GLU A 83 32.26 -3.94 7.78
N ASN A 84 31.29 -3.45 8.56
CA ASN A 84 30.60 -4.22 9.58
C ASN A 84 29.11 -3.84 9.65
N ILE A 85 28.28 -4.55 8.87
CA ILE A 85 26.84 -4.35 8.78
C ILE A 85 26.06 -4.75 10.05
N LEU A 86 26.70 -5.47 10.97
CA LEU A 86 26.12 -5.90 12.25
C LEU A 86 26.59 -5.03 13.43
N GLY A 87 27.15 -3.85 13.18
CA GLY A 87 27.63 -2.95 14.24
C GLY A 87 26.57 -1.96 14.73
N ASP A 88 26.72 -1.45 15.96
CA ASP A 88 25.77 -0.49 16.55
C ASP A 88 25.68 0.84 15.78
N HIS A 89 26.75 1.24 15.10
CA HIS A 89 26.78 2.44 14.26
C HIS A 89 25.77 2.38 13.10
N VAL A 90 25.35 1.17 12.69
CA VAL A 90 24.41 0.95 11.58
C VAL A 90 23.03 1.55 11.87
N PHE A 91 22.61 1.59 13.14
CA PHE A 91 21.36 2.25 13.53
C PHE A 91 21.37 3.75 13.22
N ASP A 92 22.51 4.42 13.45
CA ASP A 92 22.66 5.85 13.16
C ASP A 92 22.76 6.10 11.66
N ILE A 93 23.49 5.26 10.92
CA ILE A 93 23.55 5.33 9.45
C ILE A 93 22.16 5.14 8.84
N LYS A 94 21.41 4.08 9.22
CA LYS A 94 20.03 3.83 8.77
C LYS A 94 19.16 5.07 8.98
N ARG A 95 19.24 5.69 10.16
CA ARG A 95 18.48 6.92 10.45
C ARG A 95 18.86 8.06 9.50
N SER A 96 20.15 8.31 9.28
CA SER A 96 20.62 9.34 8.35
C SER A 96 20.15 9.07 6.91
N LEU A 97 20.20 7.81 6.44
CA LEU A 97 19.70 7.43 5.12
C LEU A 97 18.20 7.69 4.98
N ILE A 98 17.39 7.31 5.96
CA ILE A 98 15.94 7.52 5.95
C ILE A 98 15.59 9.01 5.88
N ILE A 99 16.29 9.86 6.65
CA ILE A 99 16.08 11.31 6.63
C ILE A 99 16.35 11.88 5.24
N GLU A 100 17.44 11.48 4.61
CA GLU A 100 17.82 11.95 3.26
C GLU A 100 16.88 11.42 2.18
N CYS A 101 16.48 10.14 2.25
CA CYS A 101 15.47 9.59 1.35
C CYS A 101 14.14 10.36 1.45
N ARG A 102 13.72 10.71 2.66
CA ARG A 102 12.49 11.48 2.89
C ARG A 102 12.61 12.92 2.36
N ALA A 103 13.77 13.54 2.51
CA ALA A 103 14.05 14.85 1.92
C ALA A 103 13.94 14.81 0.38
N ILE A 104 14.46 13.77 -0.26
CA ILE A 104 14.32 13.57 -1.71
C ILE A 104 12.86 13.34 -2.08
N LEU A 105 12.09 12.54 -1.33
CA LEU A 105 10.65 12.38 -1.59
C LEU A 105 9.89 13.74 -1.58
N TRP A 106 10.28 14.66 -0.70
CA TRP A 106 9.70 16.01 -0.69
C TRP A 106 10.07 16.84 -1.93
N GLU A 107 11.25 16.64 -2.53
CA GLU A 107 11.60 17.26 -3.83
C GLU A 107 10.58 16.85 -4.93
N TYR A 108 10.04 15.62 -4.85
CA TYR A 108 9.00 15.10 -5.75
C TYR A 108 7.57 15.34 -5.26
N HIS A 109 7.37 16.25 -4.31
CA HIS A 109 6.06 16.63 -3.79
C HIS A 109 5.24 15.44 -3.28
N CYS A 110 5.92 14.41 -2.76
CA CYS A 110 5.22 13.29 -2.16
C CYS A 110 4.44 13.73 -0.91
N ASN A 111 3.28 13.10 -0.68
CA ASN A 111 2.45 13.37 0.47
C ASN A 111 3.18 12.98 1.76
N PRO A 112 3.43 13.92 2.70
CA PRO A 112 4.20 13.64 3.91
C PRO A 112 3.47 12.75 4.93
N TYR A 113 2.17 12.48 4.74
CA TYR A 113 1.41 11.59 5.61
C TYR A 113 1.45 10.12 5.16
N PHE A 114 1.90 9.86 3.93
CA PHE A 114 1.86 8.55 3.30
C PHE A 114 3.21 8.21 2.67
N ASP A 115 4.11 7.73 3.51
CA ASP A 115 5.35 7.06 3.12
C ASP A 115 5.51 5.70 3.82
N GLU A 116 6.22 4.79 3.17
CA GLU A 116 6.69 3.53 3.77
C GLU A 116 8.21 3.49 3.73
N GLU A 117 8.83 3.19 4.87
CA GLU A 117 10.27 3.02 4.99
C GLU A 117 10.62 1.55 5.20
N TYR A 118 11.69 1.09 4.53
CA TYR A 118 12.17 -0.27 4.69
C TYR A 118 13.68 -0.31 4.52
N SER A 119 14.35 -1.27 5.17
CA SER A 119 15.81 -1.44 5.04
C SER A 119 16.20 -2.89 4.81
N VAL A 120 17.05 -3.12 3.83
CA VAL A 120 17.59 -4.42 3.47
C VAL A 120 19.09 -4.45 3.79
N TYR A 121 19.49 -5.37 4.66
CA TYR A 121 20.86 -5.62 5.03
C TYR A 121 21.41 -6.75 4.14
N CYS A 122 22.14 -6.36 3.11
CA CYS A 122 22.67 -7.27 2.10
C CYS A 122 24.05 -7.76 2.52
N VAL A 123 24.17 -9.04 2.83
CA VAL A 123 25.42 -9.66 3.29
C VAL A 123 25.96 -10.59 2.20
N SER A 124 27.18 -10.32 1.77
CA SER A 124 27.91 -11.10 0.76
C SER A 124 29.28 -11.55 1.30
N ASP A 125 30.05 -12.28 0.48
CA ASP A 125 31.45 -12.65 0.76
C ASP A 125 31.70 -13.46 2.06
N TYR A 126 30.67 -14.08 2.64
CA TYR A 126 30.82 -15.03 3.73
C TYR A 126 31.17 -16.44 3.21
N LYS A 127 31.76 -17.26 4.07
CA LYS A 127 32.12 -18.66 3.75
C LYS A 127 31.33 -19.62 4.62
N GLY A 128 30.78 -20.66 3.99
CA GLY A 128 30.03 -21.71 4.68
C GLY A 128 28.55 -21.36 4.84
N ASP A 129 27.89 -22.02 5.79
CA ASP A 129 26.46 -21.83 6.04
C ASP A 129 26.21 -20.47 6.73
N PRO A 130 25.37 -19.58 6.16
CA PRO A 130 25.04 -18.29 6.78
C PRO A 130 24.38 -18.43 8.17
N GLU A 131 23.79 -19.59 8.49
CA GLU A 131 23.24 -19.88 9.82
C GLU A 131 24.30 -19.78 10.94
N ASN A 132 25.57 -20.01 10.63
CA ASN A 132 26.65 -19.82 11.61
C ASN A 132 26.76 -18.33 12.01
N VAL A 133 26.73 -17.42 11.04
CA VAL A 133 26.76 -15.97 11.31
C VAL A 133 25.52 -15.54 12.06
N ILE A 134 24.35 -16.08 11.66
CA ILE A 134 23.07 -15.75 12.29
C ILE A 134 23.02 -16.21 13.74
N SER A 135 23.46 -17.44 14.02
CA SER A 135 23.46 -17.98 15.39
C SER A 135 24.45 -17.27 16.31
N GLU A 136 25.62 -16.88 15.80
CA GLU A 136 26.62 -16.11 16.56
C GLU A 136 26.17 -14.66 16.85
N ARG A 137 25.36 -14.06 15.97
CA ARG A 137 24.98 -12.63 16.03
C ARG A 137 23.47 -12.41 16.07
N LYS A 138 22.72 -13.37 16.61
CA LYS A 138 21.24 -13.36 16.66
C LYS A 138 20.66 -12.08 17.26
N ASP A 139 21.26 -11.58 18.34
CA ASP A 139 20.80 -10.38 19.04
C ASP A 139 20.97 -9.12 18.18
N SER A 140 22.13 -8.97 17.53
CA SER A 140 22.39 -7.84 16.63
C SER A 140 21.46 -7.85 15.42
N ILE A 141 21.23 -9.02 14.81
CA ILE A 141 20.36 -9.18 13.65
C ILE A 141 18.91 -8.83 14.02
N ALA A 142 18.40 -9.39 15.12
CA ALA A 142 17.04 -9.11 15.58
C ALA A 142 16.86 -7.64 15.97
N GLY A 143 17.83 -7.04 16.67
CA GLY A 143 17.79 -5.62 17.02
C GLY A 143 17.78 -4.71 15.79
N LEU A 144 18.63 -4.98 14.79
CA LEU A 144 18.67 -4.21 13.54
C LEU A 144 17.39 -4.36 12.70
N LEU A 145 16.79 -5.56 12.69
CA LEU A 145 15.52 -5.81 11.99
C LEU A 145 14.35 -5.05 12.61
N LYS A 146 14.34 -4.90 13.95
CA LYS A 146 13.29 -4.20 14.71
C LYS A 146 13.62 -2.74 15.02
N THR A 147 14.77 -2.25 14.56
CA THR A 147 15.29 -0.93 14.90
C THR A 147 15.39 -0.68 16.42
N GLU A 148 15.62 -1.75 17.20
CA GLU A 148 15.69 -1.72 18.65
C GLU A 148 17.14 -1.92 19.12
N ARG A 149 17.63 -1.01 19.96
CA ARG A 149 18.99 -1.07 20.53
C ARG A 149 19.00 -1.80 21.86
N MET A 150 17.87 -1.83 22.55
CA MET A 150 17.75 -2.55 23.82
C MET A 150 17.79 -4.06 23.58
N PRO A 151 18.31 -4.84 24.55
CA PRO A 151 18.32 -6.29 24.44
C PRO A 151 16.89 -6.81 24.36
N LEU A 152 16.62 -7.62 23.33
CA LEU A 152 15.34 -8.28 23.12
C LEU A 152 15.26 -9.56 23.95
N ASP A 153 14.03 -9.99 24.25
CA ASP A 153 13.79 -11.28 24.87
C ASP A 153 14.17 -12.43 23.91
N GLU A 154 14.63 -13.56 24.45
CA GLU A 154 15.05 -14.71 23.64
C GLU A 154 13.90 -15.28 22.79
N GLU A 155 12.67 -15.28 23.29
CA GLU A 155 11.50 -15.75 22.54
C GLU A 155 11.21 -14.83 21.36
N GLU A 156 11.37 -13.52 21.54
CA GLU A 156 11.18 -12.52 20.49
C GLU A 156 12.25 -12.63 19.39
N ILE A 157 13.51 -12.82 19.79
CA ILE A 157 14.62 -13.07 18.85
C ILE A 157 14.34 -14.32 18.03
N ASN A 158 13.98 -15.43 18.68
CA ASN A 158 13.68 -16.68 18.01
C ASN A 158 12.47 -16.56 17.06
N THR A 159 11.44 -15.80 17.45
CA THR A 159 10.25 -15.56 16.63
C THR A 159 10.57 -14.72 15.40
N THR A 160 11.40 -13.68 15.56
CA THR A 160 11.91 -12.84 14.48
C THR A 160 12.69 -13.66 13.46
N LEU A 161 13.67 -14.44 13.94
CA LEU A 161 14.55 -15.22 13.07
C LEU A 161 13.85 -16.39 12.37
N LYS A 162 12.72 -16.90 12.89
CA LYS A 162 11.92 -17.95 12.24
C LYS A 162 11.30 -17.51 10.92
N PHE A 163 11.12 -16.21 10.72
CA PHE A 163 10.48 -15.67 9.53
C PHE A 163 11.50 -15.53 8.39
N ASN A 164 11.98 -16.68 7.91
CA ASN A 164 13.06 -16.76 6.93
C ASN A 164 12.75 -17.73 5.78
N ILE A 165 13.53 -17.63 4.72
CA ILE A 165 13.57 -18.57 3.61
C ILE A 165 15.02 -18.91 3.28
N LYS A 166 15.30 -20.22 3.15
CA LYS A 166 16.55 -20.79 2.67
C LYS A 166 16.25 -21.57 1.39
N TYR A 167 16.91 -21.22 0.29
CA TYR A 167 16.64 -21.81 -1.03
C TYR A 167 17.82 -22.65 -1.50
N LEU A 168 19.03 -22.09 -1.45
CA LEU A 168 20.29 -22.80 -1.58
C LEU A 168 20.85 -23.19 -0.21
N LYS A 169 21.94 -23.95 -0.19
CA LYS A 169 22.58 -24.34 1.07
C LYS A 169 23.31 -23.18 1.74
N ASP A 170 23.67 -22.19 0.94
CA ASP A 170 24.53 -21.07 1.25
C ASP A 170 23.81 -19.73 1.16
N ASP A 171 22.50 -19.67 0.90
CA ASP A 171 21.70 -18.44 1.00
C ASP A 171 20.74 -18.50 2.19
N ILE A 172 20.29 -17.34 2.67
CA ILE A 172 19.15 -17.24 3.58
C ILE A 172 18.63 -15.80 3.58
N THR A 173 17.32 -15.64 3.59
CA THR A 173 16.67 -14.32 3.69
C THR A 173 15.76 -14.32 4.91
N ILE A 174 15.97 -13.37 5.81
CA ILE A 174 15.15 -13.14 7.01
C ILE A 174 14.35 -11.87 6.77
N VAL A 175 13.04 -11.92 7.01
CA VAL A 175 12.13 -10.81 6.71
C VAL A 175 11.45 -10.35 7.99
N ASP A 176 11.58 -9.06 8.31
CA ASP A 176 10.79 -8.38 9.33
C ASP A 176 9.99 -7.18 8.77
N TRP A 177 9.24 -6.50 9.64
CA TRP A 177 8.38 -5.37 9.31
C TRP A 177 9.18 -4.11 8.94
N ASP A 178 10.26 -3.79 9.68
CA ASP A 178 11.09 -2.59 9.43
C ASP A 178 12.34 -2.87 8.58
N GLY A 179 12.53 -4.13 8.17
CA GLY A 179 13.65 -4.51 7.33
C GLY A 179 13.84 -6.00 7.13
N ALA A 180 14.84 -6.35 6.33
CA ALA A 180 15.21 -7.73 6.00
C ALA A 180 16.72 -7.92 5.96
N PHE A 181 17.19 -9.12 6.29
CA PHE A 181 18.56 -9.55 6.00
C PHE A 181 18.55 -10.47 4.80
N VAL A 182 19.39 -10.19 3.81
CA VAL A 182 19.59 -11.06 2.64
C VAL A 182 21.05 -11.51 2.63
N PHE A 183 21.26 -12.80 2.88
CA PHE A 183 22.56 -13.45 2.73
C PHE A 183 22.58 -14.15 1.36
N ASP A 184 23.39 -13.63 0.44
CA ASP A 184 23.69 -14.28 -0.85
C ASP A 184 25.20 -14.22 -1.11
N PRO A 185 25.89 -15.37 -1.26
CA PRO A 185 27.34 -15.39 -1.45
C PRO A 185 27.78 -14.80 -2.80
N ARG A 186 26.86 -14.67 -3.77
CA ARG A 186 27.14 -14.10 -5.10
C ARG A 186 27.04 -12.58 -5.12
N GLY A 187 26.47 -11.97 -4.08
CA GLY A 187 26.29 -10.52 -3.97
C GLY A 187 25.24 -9.95 -4.92
N ASP A 188 24.30 -10.76 -5.42
CA ASP A 188 23.24 -10.31 -6.33
C ASP A 188 21.93 -10.05 -5.56
N PHE A 189 21.72 -8.80 -5.16
CA PHE A 189 20.60 -8.41 -4.29
C PHE A 189 19.47 -7.67 -5.02
N ALA A 190 19.66 -7.31 -6.29
CA ALA A 190 18.76 -6.40 -7.00
C ALA A 190 17.32 -6.93 -7.09
N SER A 191 17.14 -8.20 -7.44
CA SER A 191 15.82 -8.83 -7.49
C SER A 191 15.15 -8.91 -6.11
N ASN A 192 15.93 -9.13 -5.04
CA ASN A 192 15.39 -9.16 -3.69
C ASN A 192 14.86 -7.79 -3.27
N ILE A 193 15.68 -6.74 -3.47
CA ILE A 193 15.32 -5.36 -3.18
C ILE A 193 14.07 -4.96 -3.97
N GLU A 194 14.00 -5.28 -5.26
CA GLU A 194 12.84 -4.99 -6.11
C GLU A 194 11.55 -5.65 -5.58
N LEU A 195 11.61 -6.88 -5.05
CA LEU A 195 10.45 -7.53 -4.41
C LEU A 195 10.03 -6.84 -3.10
N PHE A 196 10.98 -6.41 -2.26
CA PHE A 196 10.67 -5.64 -1.04
C PHE A 196 10.03 -4.30 -1.39
N GLU A 197 10.51 -3.62 -2.43
CA GLU A 197 9.94 -2.37 -2.93
C GLU A 197 8.51 -2.56 -3.41
N ILE A 198 8.23 -3.61 -4.21
CA ILE A 198 6.88 -3.91 -4.69
C ILE A 198 5.94 -4.21 -3.53
N ALA A 199 6.38 -4.95 -2.51
CA ALA A 199 5.53 -5.29 -1.37
C ALA A 199 5.22 -4.06 -0.49
N ASN A 200 6.21 -3.20 -0.23
CA ASN A 200 6.00 -1.96 0.52
C ASN A 200 5.15 -0.95 -0.28
N LEU A 201 5.27 -0.94 -1.59
CA LEU A 201 4.38 -0.20 -2.47
C LEU A 201 2.92 -0.65 -2.34
N GLN A 202 2.67 -1.96 -2.29
CA GLN A 202 1.33 -2.47 -2.03
C GLN A 202 0.82 -2.09 -0.64
N LEU A 203 1.67 -2.16 0.38
CA LEU A 203 1.33 -1.73 1.74
C LEU A 203 0.91 -0.25 1.76
N LEU A 204 1.70 0.63 1.16
CA LEU A 204 1.41 2.06 1.06
C LEU A 204 0.05 2.31 0.41
N LYS A 205 -0.21 1.66 -0.72
CA LYS A 205 -1.50 1.79 -1.44
C LYS A 205 -2.68 1.34 -0.59
N LEU A 206 -2.54 0.23 0.14
CA LEU A 206 -3.58 -0.26 1.04
C LEU A 206 -3.86 0.73 2.17
N ARG A 207 -2.83 1.33 2.77
CA ARG A 207 -3.01 2.35 3.83
C ARG A 207 -3.69 3.62 3.32
N VAL A 208 -3.33 4.07 2.12
CA VAL A 208 -3.97 5.24 1.51
C VAL A 208 -5.42 4.95 1.18
N LEU A 209 -5.69 3.76 0.63
CA LEU A 209 -7.06 3.32 0.35
C LEU A 209 -7.89 3.19 1.63
N GLU A 210 -7.34 2.60 2.69
CA GLU A 210 -8.04 2.52 3.98
C GLU A 210 -8.43 3.91 4.48
N HIS A 211 -7.49 4.85 4.48
CA HIS A 211 -7.76 6.23 4.88
C HIS A 211 -8.87 6.88 4.06
N GLU A 212 -8.84 6.73 2.73
CA GLU A 212 -9.85 7.30 1.83
C GLU A 212 -11.25 6.69 2.07
N VAL A 213 -11.31 5.38 2.30
CA VAL A 213 -12.56 4.66 2.58
C VAL A 213 -13.11 5.04 3.95
N GLU A 214 -12.27 5.14 4.97
CA GLU A 214 -12.67 5.59 6.31
C GLU A 214 -13.21 7.02 6.30
N GLU A 215 -12.55 7.95 5.58
CA GLU A 215 -13.03 9.33 5.47
C GLU A 215 -14.41 9.39 4.79
N ARG A 216 -14.63 8.56 3.75
CA ARG A 216 -15.94 8.40 3.10
C ARG A 216 -16.99 7.81 4.05
N LEU A 217 -16.62 6.82 4.87
CA LEU A 217 -17.51 6.22 5.87
C LEU A 217 -17.97 7.23 6.91
N GLU A 218 -17.08 8.06 7.43
CA GLU A 218 -17.48 9.13 8.34
C GLU A 218 -18.43 10.13 7.68
N LYS A 219 -18.15 10.53 6.44
CA LYS A 219 -19.02 11.43 5.65
C LYS A 219 -20.41 10.81 5.47
N ALA A 220 -20.48 9.54 5.08
CA ALA A 220 -21.74 8.81 4.89
C ALA A 220 -22.53 8.68 6.21
N ALA A 221 -21.87 8.32 7.32
CA ALA A 221 -22.49 8.24 8.64
C ALA A 221 -23.07 9.60 9.09
N ARG A 222 -22.34 10.70 8.88
CA ARG A 222 -22.82 12.07 9.15
C ARG A 222 -24.03 12.44 8.30
N LEU A 223 -24.08 12.00 7.03
CA LEU A 223 -25.23 12.21 6.15
C LEU A 223 -26.45 11.45 6.66
N LEU A 224 -26.29 10.16 7.04
CA LEU A 224 -27.36 9.33 7.57
C LEU A 224 -28.00 9.96 8.82
N GLN A 225 -27.20 10.44 9.76
CA GLN A 225 -27.71 11.13 10.96
C GLN A 225 -28.51 12.40 10.64
N ARG A 226 -28.12 13.14 9.59
CA ARG A 226 -28.82 14.35 9.14
C ARG A 226 -30.13 14.02 8.42
N THR A 227 -30.16 12.98 7.59
CA THR A 227 -31.39 12.51 6.91
C THR A 227 -32.44 12.04 7.91
N THR A 228 -32.06 11.35 8.99
CA THR A 228 -33.01 10.93 10.04
C THR A 228 -33.70 12.12 10.71
N ARG A 229 -33.07 13.32 10.73
CA ARG A 229 -33.61 14.54 11.35
C ARG A 229 -34.41 15.44 10.38
N ARG A 230 -34.29 15.31 9.06
CA ARG A 230 -34.95 16.18 8.07
C ARG A 230 -35.36 15.41 6.82
N LYS A 231 -36.60 15.61 6.33
CA LYS A 231 -37.02 15.15 4.99
C LYS A 231 -36.20 15.88 3.92
N ILE A 232 -35.29 15.19 3.25
CA ILE A 232 -34.40 15.75 2.23
C ILE A 232 -35.00 15.57 0.82
N PRO A 233 -34.82 16.53 -0.11
CA PRO A 233 -35.41 16.49 -1.46
C PRO A 233 -34.81 15.44 -2.42
N TRP A 234 -35.60 15.11 -3.46
CA TRP A 234 -35.37 14.10 -4.51
C TRP A 234 -34.01 14.17 -5.26
N LEU A 235 -33.34 15.33 -5.26
CA LEU A 235 -32.08 15.56 -5.98
C LEU A 235 -30.91 14.70 -5.46
N LYS A 236 -30.97 14.21 -4.21
CA LYS A 236 -29.89 13.40 -3.62
C LYS A 236 -29.87 11.92 -4.04
N SER A 237 -30.93 11.42 -4.67
CA SER A 237 -31.00 10.00 -5.08
C SER A 237 -30.00 9.62 -6.18
N ARG A 238 -29.66 10.58 -7.07
CA ARG A 238 -28.65 10.37 -8.12
C ARG A 238 -27.23 10.32 -7.54
N GLU A 239 -26.96 11.15 -6.53
CA GLU A 239 -25.68 11.22 -5.83
C GLU A 239 -25.39 9.91 -5.08
N ILE A 240 -26.39 9.35 -4.38
CA ILE A 240 -26.24 8.06 -3.66
C ILE A 240 -25.95 6.90 -4.63
N ARG A 241 -26.65 6.82 -5.76
CA ARG A 241 -26.37 5.80 -6.78
C ARG A 241 -24.99 5.96 -7.41
N HIS A 242 -24.50 7.19 -7.52
CA HIS A 242 -23.13 7.45 -7.97
C HIS A 242 -22.12 6.92 -6.95
N SER A 243 -22.30 7.25 -5.66
CA SER A 243 -21.41 6.77 -4.59
C SER A 243 -21.36 5.24 -4.49
N LEU A 244 -22.50 4.54 -4.63
CA LEU A 244 -22.50 3.06 -4.67
C LEU A 244 -21.69 2.49 -5.83
N ARG A 245 -21.79 3.11 -7.03
CA ARG A 245 -20.99 2.68 -8.19
C ARG A 245 -19.50 2.93 -7.98
N GLU A 246 -19.16 4.08 -7.40
CA GLU A 246 -17.77 4.44 -7.06
C GLU A 246 -17.16 3.43 -6.06
N ILE A 247 -17.92 3.01 -5.04
CA ILE A 247 -17.50 1.97 -4.09
C ILE A 247 -17.23 0.64 -4.80
N THR A 248 -18.13 0.21 -5.68
CA THR A 248 -17.95 -1.02 -6.48
C THR A 248 -16.73 -0.91 -7.38
N GLN A 249 -16.49 0.27 -7.97
CA GLN A 249 -15.34 0.52 -8.83
C GLN A 249 -14.03 0.41 -8.04
N ILE A 250 -13.92 1.10 -6.90
CA ILE A 250 -12.75 1.06 -6.02
C ILE A 250 -12.45 -0.39 -5.58
N ARG A 251 -13.48 -1.14 -5.14
CA ARG A 251 -13.33 -2.55 -4.76
C ARG A 251 -12.78 -3.37 -5.92
N THR A 252 -13.33 -3.17 -7.12
CA THR A 252 -12.95 -3.92 -8.33
C THR A 252 -11.51 -3.61 -8.75
N GLU A 253 -11.14 -2.33 -8.79
CA GLU A 253 -9.81 -1.86 -9.17
C GLU A 253 -8.74 -2.40 -8.20
N SER A 254 -9.00 -2.33 -6.89
CA SER A 254 -8.07 -2.84 -5.87
C SER A 254 -7.84 -4.35 -5.98
N ILE A 255 -8.89 -5.14 -6.22
CA ILE A 255 -8.77 -6.60 -6.43
C ILE A 255 -7.96 -6.90 -7.71
N LEU A 256 -8.31 -6.27 -8.83
CA LEU A 256 -7.64 -6.50 -10.11
C LEU A 256 -6.14 -6.15 -10.05
N GLU A 257 -5.79 -5.03 -9.42
CA GLU A 257 -4.40 -4.61 -9.26
C GLU A 257 -3.60 -5.60 -8.40
N SER A 258 -4.17 -6.02 -7.27
CA SER A 258 -3.54 -6.99 -6.38
C SER A 258 -3.32 -8.33 -7.07
N GLU A 259 -4.35 -8.88 -7.71
CA GLU A 259 -4.27 -10.16 -8.42
C GLU A 259 -3.29 -10.11 -9.59
N ALA A 260 -3.28 -9.00 -10.34
CA ALA A 260 -2.32 -8.82 -11.44
C ALA A 260 -0.87 -8.83 -10.93
N THR A 261 -0.59 -8.13 -9.83
CA THR A 261 0.75 -8.10 -9.24
C THR A 261 1.19 -9.48 -8.77
N GLU A 262 0.36 -10.17 -7.98
CA GLU A 262 0.67 -11.49 -7.43
C GLU A 262 0.84 -12.54 -8.54
N ARG A 263 -0.06 -12.51 -9.54
CA ARG A 263 0.03 -13.39 -10.71
C ARG A 263 1.31 -13.13 -11.50
N ASN A 264 1.66 -11.87 -11.76
CA ASN A 264 2.85 -11.55 -12.53
C ASN A 264 4.12 -11.98 -11.80
N ILE A 265 4.22 -11.76 -10.49
CA ILE A 265 5.37 -12.24 -9.71
C ILE A 265 5.48 -13.77 -9.75
N LYS A 266 4.35 -14.49 -9.62
CA LYS A 266 4.32 -15.95 -9.72
C LYS A 266 4.64 -16.49 -11.12
N LEU A 267 4.32 -15.75 -12.18
CA LEU A 267 4.54 -16.17 -13.57
C LEU A 267 5.91 -15.76 -14.13
N ILE A 268 6.45 -14.63 -13.69
CA ILE A 268 7.73 -14.07 -14.14
C ILE A 268 8.89 -14.60 -13.29
N GLY A 269 8.66 -14.79 -11.99
CA GLY A 269 9.69 -15.14 -11.03
C GLY A 269 10.15 -16.60 -11.11
N ASP A 270 11.38 -16.83 -10.67
CA ASP A 270 11.79 -18.15 -10.23
C ASP A 270 11.03 -18.57 -8.95
N TRP A 271 11.11 -19.85 -8.60
CA TRP A 271 10.38 -20.39 -7.46
C TRP A 271 10.81 -19.75 -6.12
N TYR A 272 12.06 -19.29 -6.03
CA TYR A 272 12.57 -18.56 -4.88
C TYR A 272 11.82 -17.23 -4.70
N SER A 273 11.72 -16.46 -5.78
CA SER A 273 11.13 -15.13 -5.79
C SER A 273 9.65 -15.14 -5.46
N ALA A 274 8.91 -16.12 -5.98
CA ALA A 274 7.51 -16.33 -5.62
C ALA A 274 7.33 -16.64 -4.12
N ARG A 275 8.22 -17.47 -3.54
CA ARG A 275 8.18 -17.80 -2.12
C ARG A 275 8.66 -16.67 -1.21
N LEU A 276 9.66 -15.90 -1.65
CA LEU A 276 10.11 -14.72 -0.94
C LEU A 276 9.01 -13.67 -0.92
N PHE A 277 8.36 -13.42 -2.05
CA PHE A 277 7.24 -12.47 -2.10
C PHE A 277 6.09 -12.90 -1.17
N ASP A 278 5.70 -14.19 -1.17
CA ASP A 278 4.70 -14.73 -0.24
C ASP A 278 5.11 -14.55 1.24
N LEU A 279 6.41 -14.72 1.54
CA LEU A 279 6.94 -14.44 2.87
C LEU A 279 6.77 -12.95 3.22
N ILE A 280 7.19 -12.05 2.33
CA ILE A 280 7.10 -10.60 2.56
C ILE A 280 5.65 -10.15 2.77
N THR A 281 4.73 -10.53 1.88
CA THR A 281 3.32 -10.12 1.98
C THR A 281 2.66 -10.63 3.26
N LYS A 282 3.04 -11.83 3.71
CA LYS A 282 2.60 -12.39 4.99
C LYS A 282 3.15 -11.61 6.19
N LYS A 283 4.43 -11.21 6.16
CA LYS A 283 5.01 -10.40 7.25
C LYS A 283 4.41 -9.00 7.35
N LEU A 284 4.17 -8.37 6.19
CA LEU A 284 3.53 -7.06 6.09
C LEU A 284 2.00 -7.12 6.28
N HIS A 285 1.44 -8.31 6.54
CA HIS A 285 0.02 -8.53 6.79
C HIS A 285 -0.90 -7.99 5.69
N LEU A 286 -0.48 -8.00 4.42
CA LEU A 286 -1.23 -7.36 3.33
C LEU A 286 -2.65 -7.91 3.18
N GLU A 287 -2.84 -9.21 3.39
CA GLU A 287 -4.17 -9.84 3.37
C GLU A 287 -5.09 -9.34 4.49
N THR A 288 -4.54 -9.06 5.67
CA THR A 288 -5.31 -8.50 6.78
C THR A 288 -5.77 -7.07 6.47
N TRP A 289 -4.89 -6.24 5.88
CA TRP A 289 -5.25 -4.90 5.42
C TRP A 289 -6.38 -4.95 4.38
N LYS A 290 -6.25 -5.79 3.36
CA LYS A 290 -7.31 -5.99 2.34
C LYS A 290 -8.63 -6.42 2.98
N ALA A 291 -8.59 -7.36 3.92
CA ALA A 291 -9.79 -7.83 4.60
C ALA A 291 -10.47 -6.72 5.43
N ASN A 292 -9.69 -5.85 6.08
CA ASN A 292 -10.23 -4.72 6.83
C ASN A 292 -10.85 -3.66 5.91
N ILE A 293 -10.17 -3.28 4.83
CA ILE A 293 -10.69 -2.34 3.83
C ILE A 293 -12.01 -2.86 3.24
N ASN A 294 -12.09 -4.15 2.89
CA ASN A 294 -13.33 -4.74 2.38
C ASN A 294 -14.48 -4.65 3.39
N LYS A 295 -14.23 -4.91 4.68
CA LYS A 295 -15.25 -4.72 5.72
C LYS A 295 -15.71 -3.27 5.83
N THR A 296 -14.79 -2.31 5.71
CA THR A 296 -15.12 -0.88 5.75
C THR A 296 -15.93 -0.46 4.51
N LEU A 297 -15.60 -1.00 3.33
CA LEU A 297 -16.38 -0.83 2.10
C LEU A 297 -17.78 -1.44 2.21
N ASP A 298 -17.92 -2.62 2.81
CA ASP A 298 -19.22 -3.27 3.07
C ASP A 298 -20.08 -2.38 3.99
N ALA A 299 -19.52 -1.89 5.09
CA ALA A 299 -20.21 -0.98 5.99
C ALA A 299 -20.62 0.34 5.29
N LEU A 300 -19.78 0.85 4.38
CA LEU A 300 -20.06 2.03 3.59
C LEU A 300 -21.24 1.78 2.62
N GLU A 301 -21.22 0.65 1.93
CA GLU A 301 -22.28 0.19 1.03
C GLU A 301 -23.62 0.04 1.77
N ASP A 302 -23.61 -0.53 2.98
CA ASP A 302 -24.78 -0.67 3.85
C ASP A 302 -25.38 0.69 4.23
N ILE A 303 -24.55 1.66 4.64
CA ILE A 303 -25.03 3.01 4.97
C ILE A 303 -25.67 3.68 3.76
N TYR A 304 -25.06 3.62 2.59
CA TYR A 304 -25.64 4.20 1.38
C TYR A 304 -26.93 3.50 0.95
N SER A 305 -27.01 2.18 1.12
CA SER A 305 -28.21 1.39 0.86
C SER A 305 -29.35 1.80 1.79
N MET A 306 -29.11 1.93 3.10
CA MET A 306 -30.08 2.43 4.07
C MET A 306 -30.56 3.85 3.75
N ILE A 307 -29.65 4.73 3.32
CA ILE A 307 -30.03 6.08 2.88
C ILE A 307 -30.94 5.99 1.65
N SER A 308 -30.60 5.15 0.65
CA SER A 308 -31.38 4.96 -0.57
C SER A 308 -32.79 4.43 -0.31
N GLU A 309 -32.93 3.43 0.58
CA GLU A 309 -34.23 2.85 0.96
C GLU A 309 -35.16 3.86 1.64
N ASN A 310 -34.62 4.73 2.49
CA ASN A 310 -35.41 5.81 3.10
C ASN A 310 -35.96 6.80 2.05
N PHE A 311 -35.26 7.00 0.93
CA PHE A 311 -35.74 7.82 -0.18
C PHE A 311 -36.77 7.11 -1.05
N SER A 312 -36.60 5.82 -1.35
CA SER A 312 -37.53 5.08 -2.21
C SER A 312 -38.91 4.95 -1.56
N MET A 313 -38.99 4.71 -0.24
CA MET A 313 -40.24 4.74 0.51
C MET A 313 -40.93 6.11 0.40
N SER A 314 -40.19 7.22 0.56
CA SER A 314 -40.78 8.56 0.43
C SER A 314 -41.23 8.89 -1.00
N PHE A 315 -40.57 8.36 -2.03
CA PHE A 315 -40.94 8.61 -3.43
C PHE A 315 -42.22 7.90 -3.84
N SER A 316 -42.40 6.63 -3.45
CA SER A 316 -43.67 5.91 -3.71
C SER A 316 -44.83 6.63 -3.04
N THR A 317 -44.69 6.97 -1.76
CA THR A 317 -45.77 7.65 -1.02
C THR A 317 -46.09 9.05 -1.56
N THR A 318 -45.08 9.80 -2.03
CA THR A 318 -45.33 11.14 -2.61
C THR A 318 -45.95 11.05 -4.01
N LEU A 319 -45.53 10.09 -4.84
CA LEU A 319 -46.19 9.84 -6.13
C LEU A 319 -47.63 9.36 -5.94
N GLU A 320 -47.87 8.44 -5.02
CA GLU A 320 -49.22 8.00 -4.65
C GLU A 320 -50.08 9.19 -4.21
N PHE A 321 -49.53 10.09 -3.39
CA PHE A 321 -50.23 11.30 -2.96
C PHE A 321 -50.52 12.25 -4.12
N ILE A 322 -49.56 12.49 -5.03
CA ILE A 322 -49.75 13.34 -6.22
C ILE A 322 -50.81 12.74 -7.14
N ILE A 323 -50.75 11.43 -7.39
CA ILE A 323 -51.73 10.71 -8.21
C ILE A 323 -53.12 10.82 -7.57
N THR A 324 -53.22 10.55 -6.26
CA THR A 324 -54.48 10.65 -5.51
C THR A 324 -55.05 12.07 -5.54
N PHE A 325 -54.20 13.09 -5.35
CA PHE A 325 -54.59 14.48 -5.41
C PHE A 325 -55.03 14.91 -6.82
N GLY A 326 -54.34 14.44 -7.86
CA GLY A 326 -54.74 14.64 -9.25
C GLY A 326 -56.10 14.04 -9.57
N TRP A 327 -56.36 12.82 -9.10
CA TRP A 327 -57.68 12.18 -9.18
C TRP A 327 -58.75 13.01 -8.45
N PHE A 328 -58.44 13.54 -7.27
CA PHE A 328 -59.36 14.38 -6.50
C PHE A 328 -59.72 15.68 -7.26
N ILE A 329 -58.74 16.35 -7.87
CA ILE A 329 -58.98 17.55 -8.69
C ILE A 329 -59.89 17.23 -9.88
N LEU A 330 -59.62 16.14 -10.60
CA LEU A 330 -60.45 15.71 -11.73
C LEU A 330 -61.89 15.43 -11.29
N LEU A 331 -62.07 14.78 -10.14
CA LEU A 331 -63.38 14.48 -9.58
C LEU A 331 -64.15 15.76 -9.23
N VAL A 332 -63.51 16.73 -8.57
CA VAL A 332 -64.11 18.04 -8.26
C VAL A 332 -64.49 18.81 -9.53
N GLY A 333 -63.64 18.78 -10.56
CA GLY A 333 -63.93 19.39 -11.86
C GLY A 333 -65.15 18.76 -12.54
N TYR A 334 -65.24 17.43 -12.53
CA TYR A 334 -66.37 16.69 -13.06
C TYR A 334 -67.68 17.03 -12.33
N PHE A 335 -67.67 17.06 -11.00
CA PHE A 335 -68.84 17.47 -10.22
C PHE A 335 -69.28 18.90 -10.54
N SER A 336 -68.33 19.83 -10.68
CA SER A 336 -68.63 21.22 -11.02
C SER A 336 -69.31 21.34 -12.40
N LEU A 337 -68.81 20.59 -13.39
CA LEU A 337 -69.43 20.51 -14.72
C LEU A 337 -70.82 19.88 -14.67
N PHE A 338 -70.99 18.80 -13.91
CA PHE A 338 -72.28 18.14 -13.71
C PHE A 338 -73.32 19.08 -13.10
N PHE A 339 -72.96 19.83 -12.05
CA PHE A 339 -73.86 20.82 -11.46
C PHE A 339 -74.20 21.95 -12.45
N LEU A 340 -73.23 22.45 -13.22
CA LEU A 340 -73.49 23.41 -14.29
C LEU A 340 -74.47 22.87 -15.32
N GLU A 341 -74.32 21.62 -15.76
CA GLU A 341 -75.24 21.01 -16.73
C GLU A 341 -76.65 20.87 -16.16
N VAL A 342 -76.80 20.44 -14.90
CA VAL A 342 -78.10 20.30 -14.23
C VAL A 342 -78.77 21.66 -14.02
N PHE A 343 -78.01 22.70 -13.68
CA PHE A 343 -78.55 24.06 -13.53
C PHE A 343 -78.87 24.74 -14.86
N TYR A 344 -78.16 24.42 -15.94
CA TYR A 344 -78.39 24.99 -17.28
C TYR A 344 -79.54 24.31 -18.03
N LYS A 345 -79.92 23.09 -17.65
CA LYS A 345 -81.08 22.34 -18.22
C LYS A 345 -82.42 22.64 -17.52
N ARG A 346 -82.46 23.60 -16.60
CA ARG A 346 -83.67 24.08 -15.92
C ARG A 346 -83.99 25.48 -16.39
#